data_AF-A0A521IKC0-F1
#
_entry.id   AF-A0A521IKC0-F1
#
_cell.length_a   1.000
_cell.length_b   1.000
_cell.length_c   1.000
_cell.angle_alpha   90.00
_cell.angle_beta   90.00
_cell.angle_gamma   90.00
#
_symmetry.space_group_name_H-M   'P 1'
#
loop_
_entity.id
_entity.type
_entity.pdbx_description
1 polymer ?
#
loop_
_entity_poly.entity_id
_entity_poly.type
_entity_poly.pdbx_seq_one_letter_code
_entity_poly.pdbx_strand_id
1 'polypeptide(L)'
;SKMHTLIYRNRKDINAIVHTHSTNIQILSSIRKPFIVGEKVIYPVSKYAPSSTKKLALNVAKEFEQYNGVIIANHGFVVGAKSLEEALNIASETEIQAGVLLGEK
;
A
#
# COMPACT_ATOMS: atom_id res chain seq x y z
N SER A 1 -10.25 11.57 2.54
CA SER A 1 -9.65 10.50 3.38
C SER A 1 -8.52 11.08 4.22
N LYS A 2 -8.49 10.86 5.56
CA LYS A 2 -7.39 11.32 6.43
C LYS A 2 -6.04 10.72 6.01
N MET A 3 -6.05 9.48 5.53
CA MET A 3 -4.87 8.77 5.04
C MET A 3 -4.25 9.48 3.83
N HIS A 4 -5.04 9.73 2.77
CA HIS A 4 -4.52 10.42 1.57
C HIS A 4 -4.01 11.83 1.91
N THR A 5 -4.74 12.57 2.75
CA THR A 5 -4.33 13.92 3.16
C THR A 5 -2.99 13.93 3.88
N LEU A 6 -2.71 12.96 4.77
CA LEU A 6 -1.42 12.89 5.45
C LEU A 6 -0.29 12.47 4.49
N ILE A 7 -0.55 11.55 3.56
CA ILE A 7 0.44 11.16 2.54
C ILE A 7 0.84 12.38 1.70
N TYR A 8 -0.12 13.11 1.11
CA TYR A 8 0.17 14.34 0.32
C TYR A 8 0.82 15.46 1.15
N ARG A 9 0.60 15.48 2.47
CA ARG A 9 1.26 16.45 3.34
C ARG A 9 2.74 16.09 3.55
N ASN A 10 3.04 14.81 3.75
CA ASN A 10 4.39 14.33 4.06
C ASN A 10 5.26 14.13 2.80
N ARG A 11 4.66 13.78 1.67
CA ARG A 11 5.36 13.45 0.42
C ARG A 11 4.89 14.38 -0.71
N LYS A 12 5.62 15.47 -0.92
CA LYS A 12 5.31 16.50 -1.92
C LYS A 12 5.57 16.08 -3.36
N ASP A 13 6.30 14.99 -3.54
CA ASP A 13 6.60 14.38 -4.83
C ASP A 13 5.48 13.44 -5.34
N ILE A 14 4.51 13.10 -4.48
CA ILE A 14 3.33 12.28 -4.83
C ILE A 14 2.19 13.20 -5.27
N ASN A 15 1.68 12.99 -6.48
CA ASN A 15 0.56 13.75 -7.07
C ASN A 15 -0.70 12.90 -7.25
N ALA A 16 -0.59 11.58 -7.15
CA ALA A 16 -1.72 10.66 -7.23
C ALA A 16 -1.58 9.53 -6.22
N ILE A 17 -2.71 9.09 -5.66
CA ILE A 17 -2.78 7.97 -4.72
C ILE A 17 -3.91 7.04 -5.15
N VAL A 18 -3.60 5.75 -5.21
CA VAL A 18 -4.57 4.67 -5.44
C VAL A 18 -4.63 3.80 -4.19
N HIS A 19 -5.83 3.50 -3.72
CA HIS A 19 -6.09 2.61 -2.60
C HIS A 19 -7.04 1.51 -3.06
N THR A 20 -6.65 0.25 -2.89
CA THR A 20 -7.42 -0.91 -3.36
C THR A 20 -7.50 -2.00 -2.30
N HIS A 21 -8.55 -2.81 -2.39
CA HIS A 21 -8.73 -4.05 -1.63
C HIS A 21 -8.73 -5.23 -2.61
N SER A 22 -7.79 -5.22 -3.56
CA SER A 22 -7.67 -6.26 -4.57
C SER A 22 -7.37 -7.61 -3.91
N THR A 23 -7.87 -8.70 -4.48
CA THR A 23 -7.96 -10.02 -3.84
C THR A 23 -6.62 -10.52 -3.28
N ASN A 24 -5.58 -10.54 -4.10
CA ASN A 24 -4.30 -11.14 -3.75
C ASN A 24 -3.50 -10.28 -2.78
N ILE A 25 -3.46 -8.97 -2.99
CA ILE A 25 -2.81 -8.07 -2.04
C ILE A 25 -3.58 -8.00 -0.70
N GLN A 26 -4.90 -8.22 -0.71
CA GLN A 26 -5.72 -8.34 0.50
C GLN A 26 -5.36 -9.59 1.33
N ILE A 27 -5.03 -10.70 0.68
CA ILE A 27 -4.55 -11.90 1.37
C ILE A 27 -3.24 -11.57 2.12
N LEU A 28 -2.27 -10.94 1.45
CA LEU A 28 -1.02 -10.49 2.08
C LEU A 28 -1.27 -9.52 3.25
N SER A 29 -2.21 -8.57 3.08
CA SER A 29 -2.68 -7.68 4.14
C SER A 29 -3.23 -8.42 5.36
N SER A 30 -4.00 -9.48 5.13
CA SER A 30 -4.67 -10.26 6.18
C SER A 30 -3.69 -11.13 6.97
N ILE A 31 -2.70 -11.70 6.29
CA ILE A 31 -1.63 -12.49 6.95
C ILE A 31 -0.45 -11.62 7.41
N ARG A 32 -0.52 -10.30 7.21
CA ARG A 32 0.51 -9.31 7.58
C ARG A 32 1.89 -9.64 7.00
N LYS A 33 1.91 -10.12 5.76
CA LYS A 33 3.13 -10.41 5.03
C LYS A 33 3.48 -9.22 4.13
N PRO A 34 4.70 -8.66 4.23
CA PRO A 34 5.13 -7.60 3.32
C PRO A 34 5.26 -8.13 1.90
N PHE A 35 5.17 -7.22 0.92
CA PHE A 35 5.47 -7.55 -0.47
C PHE A 35 6.99 -7.51 -0.67
N ILE A 36 7.58 -8.66 -0.93
CA ILE A 36 9.03 -8.85 -1.07
C ILE A 36 9.33 -9.34 -2.49
N VAL A 37 10.35 -8.75 -3.11
CA VAL A 37 10.92 -9.21 -4.37
C VAL A 37 12.40 -9.52 -4.14
N GLY A 38 12.79 -10.77 -4.34
CA GLY A 38 14.10 -11.27 -3.90
C GLY A 38 14.25 -11.15 -2.38
N GLU A 39 15.25 -10.40 -1.92
CA GLU A 39 15.50 -10.12 -0.50
C GLU A 39 15.00 -8.72 -0.07
N LYS A 40 14.41 -7.95 -0.98
CA LYS A 40 14.03 -6.55 -0.74
C LYS A 40 12.54 -6.43 -0.43
N VAL A 41 12.22 -5.77 0.69
CA VAL A 41 10.86 -5.29 0.98
C VAL A 41 10.54 -4.13 0.04
N ILE A 42 9.56 -4.34 -0.84
CA ILE A 42 9.07 -3.30 -1.75
C ILE A 42 7.93 -2.53 -1.09
N TYR A 43 6.99 -3.25 -0.44
CA TYR A 43 5.90 -2.65 0.31
C TYR A 43 5.83 -3.25 1.72
N PRO A 44 6.05 -2.45 2.77
CA PRO A 44 5.94 -2.91 4.15
C PRO A 44 4.46 -3.07 4.53
N VAL A 45 4.25 -3.70 5.68
CA VAL A 45 2.92 -3.77 6.33
C VAL A 45 2.87 -2.72 7.43
N SER A 46 1.96 -1.77 7.33
CA SER A 46 1.75 -0.78 8.40
C SER A 46 1.17 -1.41 9.66
N LYS A 47 1.40 -0.78 10.81
CA LYS A 47 0.77 -1.19 12.08
C LYS A 47 -0.76 -1.09 11.96
N TYR A 48 -1.46 -2.13 12.43
CA TYR A 48 -2.92 -2.15 12.45
C TYR A 48 -3.51 -0.99 13.26
N ALA A 49 -4.58 -0.41 12.73
CA ALA A 49 -5.52 0.44 13.45
C ALA A 49 -6.89 0.37 12.75
N PRO A 50 -8.00 0.65 13.44
CA PRO A 50 -9.31 0.62 12.81
C PRO A 50 -9.43 1.63 11.65
N SER A 51 -10.19 1.27 10.63
CA SER A 51 -10.50 2.10 9.46
C SER A 51 -11.02 3.49 9.86
N SER A 52 -10.72 4.50 9.04
CA SER A 52 -11.14 5.91 9.25
C SER A 52 -10.58 6.63 10.49
N THR A 53 -9.75 5.95 11.30
CA THR A 53 -9.08 6.56 12.44
C THR A 53 -7.89 7.42 12.02
N LYS A 54 -7.56 8.44 12.83
CA LYS A 54 -6.33 9.21 12.66
C LYS A 54 -5.09 8.32 12.86
N LYS A 55 -5.18 7.32 13.73
CA LYS A 55 -4.10 6.38 14.02
C LYS A 55 -3.72 5.55 12.79
N LEU A 56 -4.70 5.03 12.04
CA LEU A 56 -4.43 4.36 10.76
C LEU A 56 -3.72 5.29 9.79
N ALA A 57 -4.22 6.52 9.63
CA ALA A 57 -3.62 7.49 8.72
C ALA A 57 -2.16 7.82 9.09
N LEU A 58 -1.85 7.94 10.38
CA LEU A 58 -0.48 8.18 10.88
C LEU A 58 0.43 6.97 10.65
N ASN A 59 -0.05 5.75 10.94
CA ASN A 59 0.72 4.52 10.74
C ASN A 59 1.08 4.35 9.25
N VAL A 60 0.13 4.58 8.34
CA VAL A 60 0.38 4.50 6.90
C VAL A 60 1.33 5.61 6.45
N ALA A 61 1.06 6.86 6.82
CA ALA A 61 1.88 8.00 6.38
C ALA A 61 3.34 7.93 6.87
N LYS A 62 3.61 7.25 7.99
CA LYS A 62 4.96 6.97 8.47
C LYS A 62 5.73 6.06 7.50
N GLU A 63 5.11 4.98 7.03
CA GLU A 63 5.77 4.10 6.05
C GLU A 63 6.04 4.83 4.72
N PHE A 64 5.19 5.79 4.34
CA PHE A 64 5.41 6.64 3.17
C PHE A 64 6.65 7.56 3.26
N GLU A 65 7.33 7.65 4.40
CA GLU A 65 8.61 8.36 4.50
C GLU A 65 9.72 7.66 3.69
N GLN A 66 9.62 6.34 3.52
CA GLN A 66 10.63 5.52 2.84
C GLN A 66 10.09 4.72 1.65
N TYR A 67 8.77 4.54 1.58
CA TYR A 67 8.12 3.73 0.56
C TYR A 67 7.10 4.54 -0.24
N ASN A 68 6.80 4.07 -1.46
CA ASN A 68 5.74 4.64 -2.29
C ASN A 68 4.43 3.87 -2.19
N GLY A 69 4.45 2.66 -1.60
CA GLY A 69 3.27 1.86 -1.37
C GLY A 69 3.35 1.11 -0.04
N VAL A 70 2.20 0.80 0.53
CA VAL A 70 2.07 0.23 1.86
C VAL A 70 0.90 -0.74 1.88
N ILE A 71 1.18 -1.96 2.36
CA ILE A 71 0.13 -2.89 2.75
C ILE A 71 -0.42 -2.43 4.10
N ILE A 72 -1.72 -2.22 4.18
CA ILE A 72 -2.42 -1.81 5.39
C ILE A 72 -2.90 -3.07 6.09
N ALA A 73 -2.38 -3.41 7.27
CA ALA A 73 -2.72 -4.65 7.98
C ALA A 73 -4.24 -4.82 8.13
N ASN A 74 -4.77 -6.00 7.76
CA ASN A 74 -6.20 -6.34 7.80
C ASN A 74 -7.11 -5.32 7.10
N HIS A 75 -6.68 -4.74 5.98
CA HIS A 75 -7.42 -3.69 5.29
C HIS A 75 -7.24 -3.71 3.77
N GLY A 76 -6.02 -3.60 3.25
CA GLY A 76 -5.76 -3.56 1.80
C GLY A 76 -4.41 -2.94 1.45
N PHE A 77 -4.33 -2.26 0.31
CA PHE A 77 -3.09 -1.67 -0.21
C PHE A 77 -3.30 -0.21 -0.59
N VAL A 78 -2.26 0.61 -0.45
CA VAL A 78 -2.24 1.99 -0.93
C VAL A 78 -0.90 2.30 -1.55
N VAL A 79 -0.90 2.99 -2.68
CA VAL A 79 0.29 3.40 -3.41
C VAL A 79 0.15 4.85 -3.89
N GLY A 80 1.26 5.59 -3.89
CA GLY A 80 1.35 6.93 -4.41
C GLY A 80 2.40 7.05 -5.52
N ALA A 81 2.13 7.92 -6.50
CA ALA A 81 2.96 8.12 -7.69
C ALA A 81 2.83 9.57 -8.22
N LYS A 82 3.51 9.87 -9.34
CA LYS A 82 3.50 11.21 -9.96
C LYS A 82 2.29 11.45 -10.86
N SER A 83 1.60 10.41 -11.29
CA SER A 83 0.36 10.48 -12.06
C SER A 83 -0.62 9.39 -11.64
N LEU A 84 -1.91 9.58 -11.94
CA LEU A 84 -2.95 8.58 -11.65
C LEU A 84 -2.74 7.30 -12.45
N GLU A 85 -2.31 7.42 -13.69
CA GLU A 85 -1.96 6.28 -14.55
C GLU A 85 -0.82 5.45 -13.94
N GLU A 86 0.25 6.10 -13.49
CA GLU A 86 1.37 5.42 -12.82
C GLU A 86 0.91 4.71 -11.53
N ALA A 87 0.14 5.39 -10.68
CA ALA A 87 -0.37 4.79 -9.44
C ALA A 87 -1.29 3.59 -9.71
N LEU A 88 -2.12 3.65 -10.75
CA LEU A 88 -3.03 2.58 -11.15
C LEU A 88 -2.28 1.38 -11.73
N ASN A 89 -1.26 1.63 -12.56
CA ASN A 89 -0.41 0.58 -13.13
C ASN A 89 0.34 -0.15 -12.02
N ILE A 90 0.96 0.58 -11.09
CA ILE A 90 1.66 -0.02 -9.94
C ILE A 90 0.69 -0.86 -9.09
N ALA A 91 -0.52 -0.36 -8.82
CA ALA A 91 -1.51 -1.10 -8.05
C ALA A 91 -1.93 -2.41 -8.75
N SER A 92 -2.16 -2.35 -10.07
CA SER A 92 -2.55 -3.50 -10.89
C SER A 92 -1.45 -4.54 -11.00
N GLU A 93 -0.21 -4.11 -11.29
CA GLU A 93 0.95 -4.99 -11.34
C GLU A 93 1.21 -5.66 -9.99
N THR A 94 1.09 -4.90 -8.89
CA THR A 94 1.28 -5.44 -7.53
C THR A 94 0.25 -6.52 -7.22
N GLU A 95 -1.01 -6.37 -7.65
CA GLU A 95 -2.04 -7.39 -7.48
C GLU A 95 -1.71 -8.67 -8.25
N ILE A 96 -1.29 -8.56 -9.52
CA ILE A 96 -0.90 -9.71 -10.34
C ILE A 96 0.28 -10.45 -9.70
N GLN A 97 1.32 -9.71 -9.29
CA GLN A 97 2.50 -10.29 -8.69
C GLN A 97 2.22 -10.88 -7.29
N ALA A 98 1.27 -10.32 -6.55
CA ALA A 98 0.82 -10.91 -5.29
C ALA A 98 0.16 -12.28 -5.53
N GLY A 99 -0.61 -12.44 -6.62
CA GLY A 99 -1.15 -13.74 -7.03
C GLY A 99 -0.06 -14.77 -7.29
N VAL A 100 0.96 -14.37 -8.06
CA VAL A 100 2.14 -15.23 -8.31
C VAL A 100 2.85 -15.64 -7.01
N LEU A 101 3.05 -14.69 -6.08
CA LEU A 101 3.65 -14.97 -4.76
C LEU A 101 2.82 -15.93 -3.89
N LEU A 102 1.50 -15.95 -4.09
CA LEU A 102 0.58 -16.84 -3.40
C LEU A 102 0.43 -18.21 -4.09
N GLY A 103 1.05 -18.38 -5.26
CA GLY A 103 0.96 -19.61 -6.05
C GLY A 103 -0.34 -19.73 -6.85
N GLU A 104 -1.08 -18.63 -7.03
CA GLU A 104 -2.17 -18.57 -8.00
C GLU A 104 -1.57 -18.59 -9.41
N LYS A 105 -2.11 -19.47 -10.27
CA LYS A 105 -1.68 -19.61 -11.67
C LYS A 105 -2.45 -18.67 -12.58
#